data_AF-M1XZI5-F1
#
_entry.id   AF-M1XZI5-F1
#
_cell.length_a   1.000
_cell.length_b   1.000
_cell.length_c   1.000
_cell.angle_alpha   90.00
_cell.angle_beta   90.00
_cell.angle_gamma   90.00
#
_symmetry.space_group_name_H-M   'P 1'
#
loop_
_entity.id
_entity.type
_entity.pdbx_description
1 polymer ?
#
loop_
_entity_poly.entity_id
_entity_poly.type
_entity_poly.pdbx_seq_one_letter_code
_entity_poly.pdbx_strand_id
1 'polypeptide(L)'
;MELSRRGAIAGAAVALAGCSGVQSEVDEQAEAVLGPDEHPFAGATTITVTDRSGGDHDVSALAATAAAYWNEHATEYAGFDVSFNIGDGSPDIELVFLDRRAELEGCQEHASAEVLGCSPLLRAEHRPERPVTIEVVAGGRPYGDVRITTKHELGHALGLGHDDDPGHIMSDSIEDRLPAYERRVDVLDTFGNAWAGRNEGAREYERAVERWNDERFAESVPAFEASAERYREATESVATAGELAAAFEGMDRPETVDREGLRESIRNAGEWAALAVERSSLMADAASARADGDVGTAREHRAEAQERDGRLRDAGFPAPIVVADALGLGRKGLRPGMDGPTEGE
;
A
#
# COMPACT_ATOMS: atom_id res chain seq x y z
N MET A 1 53.11 -27.96 -57.66
CA MET A 1 51.80 -27.51 -57.15
C MET A 1 52.00 -26.11 -56.62
N GLU A 2 51.95 -25.14 -57.54
CA GLU A 2 50.74 -24.39 -57.91
C GLU A 2 50.35 -23.44 -56.77
N LEU A 3 50.70 -22.15 -56.89
CA LEU A 3 49.99 -21.05 -57.58
C LEU A 3 49.34 -20.17 -56.51
N SER A 4 49.69 -18.87 -56.43
CA SER A 4 48.86 -17.77 -56.97
C SER A 4 48.23 -16.99 -55.79
N ARG A 5 48.15 -15.65 -55.70
CA ARG A 5 48.43 -14.46 -56.54
C ARG A 5 48.41 -13.26 -55.56
N ARG A 6 49.30 -12.25 -55.70
CA ARG A 6 49.06 -10.88 -56.24
C ARG A 6 47.88 -10.15 -55.57
N GLY A 7 47.95 -8.94 -55.04
CA GLY A 7 48.59 -7.67 -55.48
C GLY A 7 47.50 -6.59 -55.24
N ALA A 8 47.69 -5.57 -54.40
CA ALA A 8 48.30 -4.25 -54.67
C ALA A 8 47.53 -3.33 -55.66
N ILE A 9 47.48 -2.03 -55.29
CA ILE A 9 47.25 -0.80 -56.10
C ILE A 9 45.75 -0.44 -56.28
N ALA A 10 45.20 0.55 -55.57
CA ALA A 10 45.30 2.01 -55.73
C ALA A 10 44.59 2.58 -56.96
N GLY A 11 43.85 3.68 -56.75
CA GLY A 11 43.75 4.75 -57.75
C GLY A 11 42.35 5.09 -58.28
N ALA A 12 41.96 6.31 -57.92
CA ALA A 12 41.41 7.35 -58.78
C ALA A 12 39.89 7.46 -59.00
N ALA A 13 39.47 8.70 -58.73
CA ALA A 13 38.17 9.31 -58.88
C ALA A 13 37.59 9.30 -60.30
N VAL A 14 36.26 9.40 -60.37
CA VAL A 14 35.56 10.12 -61.43
C VAL A 14 34.46 10.95 -60.79
N ALA A 15 34.56 12.27 -60.92
CA ALA A 15 33.43 13.18 -60.79
C ALA A 15 32.73 13.23 -62.15
N LEU A 16 31.41 12.96 -62.20
CA LEU A 16 30.54 13.40 -63.28
C LEU A 16 29.18 13.80 -62.70
N ALA A 17 28.69 14.92 -63.23
CA ALA A 17 27.51 15.65 -62.82
C ALA A 17 26.19 14.99 -63.26
N GLY A 18 25.12 15.31 -62.52
CA GLY A 18 23.76 15.43 -63.05
C GLY A 18 22.98 14.13 -63.24
N CYS A 19 22.09 13.83 -62.29
CA CYS A 19 20.65 13.64 -62.52
C CYS A 19 19.96 13.49 -61.16
N SER A 20 19.30 14.58 -60.76
CA SER A 20 18.08 14.57 -59.96
C SER A 20 17.11 13.47 -60.42
N GLY A 21 16.63 12.66 -59.49
CA GLY A 21 15.62 11.62 -59.72
C GLY A 21 16.13 10.26 -59.26
N VAL A 22 15.38 9.61 -58.37
CA VAL A 22 15.70 8.34 -57.68
C VAL A 22 16.58 8.49 -56.42
N GLN A 23 16.33 9.54 -55.64
CA GLN A 23 16.65 9.54 -54.20
C GLN A 23 15.54 10.14 -53.34
N SER A 24 14.41 10.49 -53.96
CA SER A 24 13.18 10.97 -53.31
C SER A 24 12.04 9.94 -53.37
N GLU A 25 12.31 8.70 -53.76
CA GLU A 25 11.30 7.61 -53.83
C GLU A 25 11.67 6.38 -53.00
N VAL A 26 12.76 6.44 -52.21
CA VAL A 26 13.18 5.33 -51.33
C VAL A 26 13.34 5.75 -49.86
N ASP A 27 13.17 7.04 -49.53
CA ASP A 27 13.14 7.55 -48.14
C ASP A 27 11.76 8.07 -47.69
N GLU A 28 10.69 7.82 -48.46
CA GLU A 28 9.29 8.15 -48.09
C GLU A 28 8.39 6.90 -47.88
N GLN A 29 8.97 5.70 -47.91
CA GLN A 29 8.27 4.45 -47.61
C GLN A 29 9.10 3.58 -46.66
N ALA A 30 8.98 3.82 -45.34
CA ALA A 30 9.02 2.81 -44.27
C ALA A 30 9.32 3.37 -42.85
N GLU A 31 8.78 4.54 -42.49
CA GLU A 31 8.35 4.78 -41.11
C GLU A 31 6.99 5.48 -41.19
N ALA A 32 5.94 4.69 -41.49
CA ALA A 32 4.64 5.05 -40.97
C ALA A 32 4.82 5.00 -39.45
N VAL A 33 4.92 6.16 -38.80
CA VAL A 33 4.76 6.26 -37.35
C VAL A 33 3.36 5.73 -37.11
N LEU A 34 3.26 4.45 -36.73
CA LEU A 34 1.98 3.80 -36.49
C LEU A 34 1.27 4.66 -35.44
N GLY A 35 0.08 5.14 -35.79
CA GLY A 35 -0.70 5.97 -34.89
C GLY A 35 -1.15 5.15 -33.67
N PRO A 36 -1.58 5.81 -32.58
CA PRO A 36 -2.18 5.14 -31.42
C PRO A 36 -3.33 4.17 -31.82
N ASP A 37 -4.07 4.49 -32.87
CA ASP A 37 -5.15 3.64 -33.44
C ASP A 37 -4.66 2.30 -34.02
N GLU A 38 -3.35 2.12 -34.21
CA GLU A 38 -2.75 0.86 -34.64
C GLU A 38 -2.33 -0.05 -33.47
N HIS A 39 -2.62 0.36 -32.24
CA HIS A 39 -2.39 -0.43 -31.04
C HIS A 39 -3.16 -1.77 -31.09
N PRO A 40 -2.57 -2.90 -30.64
CA PRO A 40 -3.22 -4.22 -30.69
C PRO A 40 -4.62 -4.30 -30.10
N PHE A 41 -4.92 -3.40 -29.16
CA PHE A 41 -6.20 -3.33 -28.45
C PHE A 41 -7.02 -2.07 -28.76
N ALA A 42 -6.64 -1.28 -29.77
CA ALA A 42 -7.49 -0.18 -30.21
C ALA A 42 -8.86 -0.72 -30.68
N GLY A 43 -9.95 -0.10 -30.21
CA GLY A 43 -11.31 -0.55 -30.46
C GLY A 43 -11.75 -1.73 -29.59
N ALA A 44 -12.55 -2.65 -30.16
CA ALA A 44 -13.17 -3.73 -29.42
C ALA A 44 -12.15 -4.81 -29.02
N THR A 45 -12.04 -5.08 -27.72
CA THR A 45 -11.12 -6.07 -27.14
C THR A 45 -11.88 -6.96 -26.16
N THR A 46 -11.73 -8.27 -26.26
CA THR A 46 -12.40 -9.26 -25.40
C THR A 46 -11.49 -9.72 -24.27
N ILE A 47 -11.98 -9.65 -23.04
CA ILE A 47 -11.29 -10.13 -21.84
C ILE A 47 -12.03 -11.36 -21.30
N THR A 48 -11.30 -12.45 -21.06
CA THR A 48 -11.77 -13.57 -20.24
C THR A 48 -11.11 -13.51 -18.87
N VAL A 49 -11.89 -13.80 -17.83
CA VAL A 49 -11.43 -13.75 -16.43
C VAL A 49 -11.23 -15.17 -15.92
N THR A 50 -10.02 -15.46 -15.43
CA THR A 50 -9.67 -16.74 -14.82
C THR A 50 -9.40 -16.54 -13.34
N ASP A 51 -10.23 -17.12 -12.48
CA ASP A 51 -10.05 -17.07 -11.02
C ASP A 51 -9.25 -18.27 -10.51
N ARG A 52 -8.03 -18.01 -10.07
CA ARG A 52 -7.14 -18.94 -9.35
C ARG A 52 -6.78 -18.40 -7.96
N SER A 53 -7.49 -17.37 -7.49
CA SER A 53 -7.15 -16.67 -6.27
C SER A 53 -7.53 -17.42 -5.00
N GLY A 54 -8.51 -18.33 -5.08
CA GLY A 54 -9.00 -19.11 -3.94
C GLY A 54 -9.62 -18.25 -2.82
N GLY A 55 -9.80 -16.95 -3.04
CA GLY A 55 -10.32 -16.00 -2.07
C GLY A 55 -11.80 -15.67 -2.29
N ASP A 56 -12.36 -14.88 -1.37
CA ASP A 56 -13.78 -14.48 -1.39
C ASP A 56 -14.07 -13.25 -2.28
N HIS A 57 -13.08 -12.75 -3.01
CA HIS A 57 -13.26 -11.59 -3.89
C HIS A 57 -14.10 -11.96 -5.10
N ASP A 58 -15.07 -11.11 -5.45
CA ASP A 58 -15.70 -11.16 -6.76
C ASP A 58 -14.74 -10.60 -7.82
N VAL A 59 -13.86 -11.47 -8.32
CA VAL A 59 -12.84 -11.10 -9.31
C VAL A 59 -13.43 -10.71 -10.67
N SER A 60 -14.63 -11.18 -10.97
CA SER A 60 -15.35 -10.76 -12.18
C SER A 60 -15.82 -9.31 -12.06
N ALA A 61 -16.34 -8.92 -10.90
CA ALA A 61 -16.70 -7.52 -10.62
C ALA A 61 -15.46 -6.60 -10.58
N LEU A 62 -14.33 -7.09 -10.06
CA LEU A 62 -13.04 -6.36 -10.09
C LEU A 62 -12.60 -6.09 -11.54
N ALA A 63 -12.54 -7.14 -12.36
CA ALA A 63 -12.20 -7.03 -13.77
C ALA A 63 -13.15 -6.07 -14.50
N ALA A 64 -14.47 -6.17 -14.28
CA ALA A 64 -15.46 -5.30 -14.90
C ALA A 64 -15.24 -3.83 -14.54
N THR A 65 -14.93 -3.55 -13.28
CA THR A 65 -14.67 -2.19 -12.82
C THR A 65 -13.38 -1.62 -13.42
N ALA A 66 -12.33 -2.43 -13.51
CA ALA A 66 -11.07 -2.01 -14.11
C ALA A 66 -11.19 -1.80 -15.62
N ALA A 67 -11.90 -2.69 -16.32
CA ALA A 67 -12.20 -2.57 -17.75
C ALA A 67 -13.03 -1.32 -18.04
N ALA A 68 -14.08 -1.05 -17.25
CA ALA A 68 -14.92 0.13 -17.41
C ALA A 68 -14.13 1.44 -17.25
N TYR A 69 -13.18 1.49 -16.31
CA TYR A 69 -12.30 2.64 -16.15
C TYR A 69 -11.53 2.97 -17.43
N TRP A 70 -10.87 1.97 -18.02
CA TRP A 70 -10.11 2.19 -19.26
C TRP A 70 -11.00 2.47 -20.47
N ASN A 71 -12.19 1.88 -20.55
CA ASN A 71 -13.16 2.23 -21.59
C ASN A 71 -13.58 3.71 -21.55
N GLU A 72 -13.59 4.32 -20.37
CA GLU A 72 -13.93 5.73 -20.18
C GLU A 72 -12.73 6.66 -20.42
N HIS A 73 -11.51 6.23 -20.09
CA HIS A 73 -10.35 7.11 -19.99
C HIS A 73 -9.19 6.83 -20.98
N ALA A 74 -9.21 5.74 -21.75
CA ALA A 74 -8.08 5.38 -22.61
C ALA A 74 -7.74 6.44 -23.66
N THR A 75 -8.73 7.14 -24.21
CA THR A 75 -8.47 8.23 -25.17
C THR A 75 -7.70 9.39 -24.54
N GLU A 76 -7.94 9.67 -23.26
CA GLU A 76 -7.22 10.71 -22.52
C GLU A 76 -5.77 10.29 -22.23
N TYR A 77 -5.58 9.07 -21.72
CA TYR A 77 -4.27 8.64 -21.19
C TYR A 77 -3.41 7.88 -22.21
N ALA A 78 -4.00 6.97 -22.99
CA ALA A 78 -3.30 6.13 -23.98
C ALA A 78 -3.38 6.70 -25.41
N GLY A 79 -4.24 7.69 -25.66
CA GLY A 79 -4.35 8.38 -26.95
C GLY A 79 -5.16 7.62 -28.01
N PHE A 80 -5.87 6.55 -27.62
CA PHE A 80 -6.79 5.80 -28.48
C PHE A 80 -7.98 5.24 -27.66
N ASP A 81 -9.10 5.00 -28.33
CA ASP A 81 -10.27 4.38 -27.69
C ASP A 81 -10.06 2.86 -27.55
N VAL A 82 -10.45 2.33 -26.39
CA VAL A 82 -10.59 0.88 -26.16
C VAL A 82 -12.00 0.56 -25.70
N SER A 83 -12.49 -0.62 -26.08
CA SER A 83 -13.77 -1.16 -25.64
C SER A 83 -13.55 -2.59 -25.15
N PHE A 84 -13.10 -2.71 -23.91
CA PHE A 84 -13.00 -3.97 -23.19
C PHE A 84 -14.39 -4.54 -22.91
N ASN A 85 -14.61 -5.76 -23.36
CA ASN A 85 -15.82 -6.54 -23.11
C ASN A 85 -15.44 -7.81 -22.37
N ILE A 86 -16.00 -8.00 -21.18
CA ILE A 86 -15.81 -9.23 -20.42
C ILE A 86 -16.77 -10.29 -20.94
N GLY A 87 -16.25 -11.46 -21.26
CA GLY A 87 -17.09 -12.58 -21.65
C GLY A 87 -16.33 -13.84 -22.02
N ASP A 88 -17.13 -14.83 -22.37
CA ASP A 88 -16.67 -16.13 -22.82
C ASP A 88 -16.58 -16.13 -24.35
N GLY A 89 -15.38 -16.35 -24.90
CA GLY A 89 -15.11 -16.26 -26.34
C GLY A 89 -13.68 -16.65 -26.69
N SER A 90 -13.19 -16.25 -27.87
CA SER A 90 -11.75 -16.23 -28.17
C SER A 90 -11.20 -14.93 -27.58
N PRO A 91 -10.50 -14.96 -26.43
CA PRO A 91 -10.10 -13.74 -25.75
C PRO A 91 -8.91 -13.10 -26.47
N ASP A 92 -8.91 -11.78 -26.45
CA ASP A 92 -7.72 -11.00 -26.78
C ASP A 92 -6.79 -10.93 -25.57
N ILE A 93 -7.38 -10.88 -24.36
CA ILE A 93 -6.71 -10.86 -23.06
C ILE A 93 -7.28 -11.95 -22.16
N GLU A 94 -6.39 -12.72 -21.53
CA GLU A 94 -6.73 -13.54 -20.37
C GLU A 94 -6.28 -12.84 -19.09
N LEU A 95 -7.22 -12.43 -18.26
CA LEU A 95 -6.94 -11.80 -16.97
C LEU A 95 -7.04 -12.84 -15.85
N VAL A 96 -5.89 -13.22 -15.29
CA VAL A 96 -5.74 -14.29 -14.31
C VAL A 96 -5.56 -13.70 -12.91
N PHE A 97 -6.46 -14.01 -11.99
CA PHE A 97 -6.31 -13.66 -10.58
C PHE A 97 -5.68 -14.81 -9.82
N LEU A 98 -4.56 -14.57 -9.15
CA LEU A 98 -3.72 -15.58 -8.49
C LEU A 98 -3.86 -15.51 -6.96
N ASP A 99 -3.66 -16.65 -6.28
CA ASP A 99 -3.70 -16.71 -4.82
C ASP A 99 -2.42 -16.07 -4.26
N ARG A 100 -1.26 -16.50 -4.77
CA ARG A 100 0.04 -16.07 -4.23
C ARG A 100 0.96 -15.55 -5.31
N ARG A 101 1.81 -14.60 -4.90
CA ARG A 101 2.90 -14.03 -5.71
C ARG A 101 3.76 -15.09 -6.41
N ALA A 102 4.05 -16.21 -5.74
CA ALA A 102 4.91 -17.27 -6.28
C ALA A 102 4.37 -17.90 -7.57
N GLU A 103 3.10 -17.65 -7.91
CA GLU A 103 2.45 -18.13 -9.13
C GLU A 103 2.54 -17.14 -10.30
N LEU A 104 3.04 -15.92 -10.09
CA LEU A 104 3.30 -14.99 -11.19
C LEU A 104 4.37 -15.60 -12.09
N GLU A 105 4.05 -15.84 -13.36
CA GLU A 105 4.95 -16.44 -14.34
C GLU A 105 5.62 -15.37 -15.21
N GLY A 106 4.86 -14.35 -15.63
CA GLY A 106 5.34 -13.34 -16.58
C GLY A 106 6.43 -12.40 -16.05
N CYS A 107 6.55 -12.27 -14.73
CA CYS A 107 7.43 -11.29 -14.07
C CYS A 107 8.41 -11.93 -13.08
N GLN A 108 8.69 -13.24 -13.18
CA GLN A 108 9.57 -13.95 -12.25
C GLN A 108 11.00 -13.39 -12.17
N GLU A 109 11.50 -12.81 -13.26
CA GLU A 109 12.82 -12.16 -13.31
C GLU A 109 12.87 -10.84 -12.51
N HIS A 110 11.72 -10.23 -12.26
CA HIS A 110 11.54 -9.04 -11.42
C HIS A 110 11.20 -9.48 -9.98
N ALA A 111 12.19 -10.10 -9.33
CA ALA A 111 12.03 -10.86 -8.09
C ALA A 111 11.86 -10.03 -6.78
N SER A 112 11.52 -8.73 -6.84
CA SER A 112 11.25 -7.97 -5.61
C SER A 112 9.88 -8.33 -5.08
N ALA A 113 9.74 -8.67 -3.79
CA ALA A 113 8.50 -9.12 -3.12
C ALA A 113 7.28 -8.19 -3.28
N GLU A 114 7.48 -7.02 -3.88
CA GLU A 114 6.50 -5.94 -4.07
C GLU A 114 5.72 -6.04 -5.38
N VAL A 115 6.20 -6.82 -6.37
CA VAL A 115 5.43 -7.11 -7.60
C VAL A 115 4.19 -7.95 -7.26
N LEU A 116 3.00 -7.39 -7.49
CA LEU A 116 1.69 -7.99 -7.17
C LEU A 116 0.79 -8.14 -8.40
N GLY A 117 1.29 -7.79 -9.58
CA GLY A 117 0.68 -8.02 -10.87
C GLY A 117 1.76 -8.09 -11.94
N CYS A 118 1.37 -8.54 -13.12
CA CYS A 118 2.25 -8.62 -14.27
C CYS A 118 1.44 -8.46 -15.56
N SER A 119 1.93 -7.59 -16.43
CA SER A 119 1.33 -7.32 -17.72
C SER A 119 2.41 -6.89 -18.71
N PRO A 120 2.36 -7.33 -19.97
CA PRO A 120 3.28 -6.84 -20.97
C PRO A 120 2.99 -5.36 -21.30
N LEU A 121 4.05 -4.56 -21.41
CA LEU A 121 3.96 -3.20 -21.92
C LEU A 121 3.83 -3.22 -23.44
N LEU A 122 2.61 -3.11 -23.96
CA LEU A 122 2.34 -3.19 -25.40
C LEU A 122 2.28 -1.78 -26.01
N ARG A 123 3.07 -1.55 -27.05
CA ARG A 123 3.02 -0.34 -27.88
C ARG A 123 2.44 -0.63 -29.26
N ALA A 124 2.15 0.41 -30.04
CA ALA A 124 1.51 0.32 -31.35
C ALA A 124 2.22 -0.63 -32.33
N GLU A 125 3.54 -0.80 -32.21
CA GLU A 125 4.38 -1.68 -33.01
C GLU A 125 4.33 -3.17 -32.59
N HIS A 126 3.80 -3.49 -31.42
CA HIS A 126 3.77 -4.86 -30.91
C HIS A 126 2.68 -5.67 -31.61
N ARG A 127 2.92 -6.96 -31.83
CA ARG A 127 1.94 -7.92 -32.38
C ARG A 127 1.99 -9.21 -31.55
N PRO A 128 1.47 -9.18 -30.30
CA PRO A 128 1.58 -10.32 -29.41
C PRO A 128 0.70 -11.49 -29.87
N GLU A 129 1.08 -12.71 -29.49
CA GLU A 129 0.19 -13.86 -29.60
C GLU A 129 -1.01 -13.68 -28.68
N ARG A 130 -2.20 -14.10 -29.14
CA ARG A 130 -3.46 -13.99 -28.37
C ARG A 130 -3.89 -15.37 -27.83
N PRO A 131 -4.43 -15.43 -26.60
CA PRO A 131 -4.67 -14.31 -25.69
C PRO A 131 -3.38 -13.78 -25.05
N VAL A 132 -3.33 -12.47 -24.79
CA VAL A 132 -2.31 -11.87 -23.94
C VAL A 132 -2.67 -12.13 -22.49
N THR A 133 -1.76 -12.74 -21.73
CA THR A 133 -1.99 -13.02 -20.31
C THR A 133 -1.61 -11.82 -19.46
N ILE A 134 -2.52 -11.43 -18.57
CA ILE A 134 -2.31 -10.46 -17.50
C ILE A 134 -2.57 -11.17 -16.18
N GLU A 135 -1.66 -11.05 -15.23
CA GLU A 135 -1.73 -11.74 -13.95
C GLU A 135 -1.84 -10.74 -12.80
N VAL A 136 -2.74 -10.98 -11.84
CA VAL A 136 -2.92 -10.14 -10.65
C VAL A 136 -3.01 -11.01 -9.43
N VAL A 137 -2.15 -10.79 -8.44
CA VAL A 137 -2.25 -11.46 -7.13
C VAL A 137 -3.45 -10.88 -6.38
N ALA A 138 -4.42 -11.71 -6.01
CA ALA A 138 -5.62 -11.32 -5.27
C ALA A 138 -5.74 -12.01 -3.90
N GLY A 139 -5.15 -13.18 -3.71
CA GLY A 139 -5.23 -13.92 -2.46
C GLY A 139 -4.74 -13.10 -1.26
N GLY A 140 -5.57 -13.04 -0.22
CA GLY A 140 -5.27 -12.34 1.04
C GLY A 140 -5.14 -10.82 0.97
N ARG A 141 -5.39 -10.18 -0.18
CA ARG A 141 -5.28 -8.73 -0.35
C ARG A 141 -6.62 -8.02 -0.16
N PRO A 142 -6.66 -6.75 0.27
CA PRO A 142 -7.88 -5.96 0.27
C PRO A 142 -8.47 -5.77 -1.14
N TYR A 143 -9.80 -5.73 -1.25
CA TYR A 143 -10.50 -5.58 -2.54
C TYR A 143 -10.03 -4.36 -3.35
N GLY A 144 -9.86 -3.21 -2.68
CA GLY A 144 -9.38 -1.98 -3.31
C GLY A 144 -7.95 -2.09 -3.86
N ASP A 145 -7.08 -2.81 -3.17
CA ASP A 145 -5.70 -3.05 -3.60
C ASP A 145 -5.65 -3.95 -4.84
N VAL A 146 -6.48 -5.00 -4.89
CA VAL A 146 -6.58 -5.85 -6.08
C VAL A 146 -7.10 -5.03 -7.26
N ARG A 147 -8.13 -4.22 -7.04
CA ARG A 147 -8.74 -3.39 -8.09
C ARG A 147 -7.76 -2.38 -8.70
N ILE A 148 -7.01 -1.66 -7.87
CA ILE A 148 -6.03 -0.69 -8.38
C ILE A 148 -4.90 -1.38 -9.14
N THR A 149 -4.44 -2.55 -8.67
CA THR A 149 -3.47 -3.37 -9.42
C THR A 149 -4.05 -3.81 -10.76
N THR A 150 -5.29 -4.30 -10.81
CA THR A 150 -5.91 -4.68 -12.09
C THR A 150 -6.00 -3.51 -13.08
N LYS A 151 -6.31 -2.30 -12.60
CA LYS A 151 -6.28 -1.09 -13.45
C LYS A 151 -4.87 -0.82 -13.96
N HIS A 152 -3.86 -0.86 -13.09
CA HIS A 152 -2.46 -0.66 -13.45
C HIS A 152 -1.98 -1.64 -14.52
N GLU A 153 -2.23 -2.94 -14.32
CA GLU A 153 -1.83 -3.99 -15.28
C GLU A 153 -2.52 -3.84 -16.64
N LEU A 154 -3.80 -3.43 -16.66
CA LEU A 154 -4.48 -3.10 -17.91
C LEU A 154 -3.89 -1.85 -18.59
N GLY A 155 -3.40 -0.88 -17.81
CA GLY A 155 -2.69 0.29 -18.34
C GLY A 155 -1.41 -0.08 -19.07
N HIS A 156 -0.61 -1.01 -18.53
CA HIS A 156 0.55 -1.58 -19.23
C HIS A 156 0.17 -2.24 -20.55
N ALA A 157 -0.93 -3.01 -20.55
CA ALA A 157 -1.43 -3.64 -21.77
C ALA A 157 -1.89 -2.62 -22.82
N LEU A 158 -2.15 -1.36 -22.44
CA LEU A 158 -2.47 -0.24 -23.31
C LEU A 158 -1.24 0.64 -23.67
N GLY A 159 -0.06 0.30 -23.15
CA GLY A 159 1.20 0.97 -23.46
C GLY A 159 1.66 2.03 -22.48
N LEU A 160 0.96 2.18 -21.35
CA LEU A 160 1.31 3.13 -20.29
C LEU A 160 2.40 2.54 -19.38
N GLY A 161 3.48 3.28 -19.17
CA GLY A 161 4.51 3.00 -18.17
C GLY A 161 4.17 3.56 -16.79
N HIS A 162 5.07 3.42 -15.83
CA HIS A 162 4.84 3.92 -14.46
C HIS A 162 4.83 5.44 -14.34
N ASP A 163 5.55 6.14 -15.22
CA ASP A 163 5.63 7.61 -15.21
C ASP A 163 4.47 8.28 -15.97
N ASP A 164 3.60 7.48 -16.61
CA ASP A 164 2.48 7.99 -17.41
C ASP A 164 1.26 8.29 -16.54
N ASP A 165 0.44 9.23 -16.98
CA ASP A 165 -0.83 9.51 -16.32
C ASP A 165 -1.85 8.38 -16.57
N PRO A 166 -2.75 8.12 -15.60
CA PRO A 166 -2.88 8.84 -14.34
C PRO A 166 -1.95 8.26 -13.26
N GLY A 167 -1.09 9.11 -12.69
CA GLY A 167 -0.11 8.69 -11.68
C GLY A 167 -0.73 7.95 -10.48
N HIS A 168 -1.99 8.24 -10.12
CA HIS A 168 -2.65 7.54 -9.01
C HIS A 168 -3.00 6.06 -9.29
N ILE A 169 -2.87 5.61 -10.54
CA ILE A 169 -3.01 4.22 -10.99
C ILE A 169 -1.67 3.68 -11.47
N MET A 170 -1.00 4.41 -12.35
CA MET A 170 0.17 3.91 -13.07
C MET A 170 1.47 4.03 -12.28
N SER A 171 1.58 4.95 -11.33
CA SER A 171 2.84 5.10 -10.59
C SER A 171 3.14 3.90 -9.69
N ASP A 172 4.40 3.49 -9.68
CA ASP A 172 4.93 2.52 -8.71
C ASP A 172 5.28 3.17 -7.35
N SER A 173 5.31 4.51 -7.31
CA SER A 173 5.42 5.30 -6.09
C SER A 173 4.08 5.34 -5.35
N ILE A 174 4.15 5.18 -4.02
CA ILE A 174 2.96 5.28 -3.17
C ILE A 174 2.55 6.74 -2.94
N GLU A 175 3.51 7.65 -3.03
CA GLU A 175 3.35 9.09 -2.91
C GLU A 175 2.39 9.62 -3.99
N ASP A 176 2.55 9.15 -5.23
CA ASP A 176 1.71 9.55 -6.36
C ASP A 176 0.30 8.92 -6.28
N ARG A 177 0.22 7.70 -5.72
CA ARG A 177 -1.04 6.95 -5.58
C ARG A 177 -1.93 7.42 -4.45
N LEU A 178 -1.38 8.11 -3.46
CA LEU A 178 -2.11 8.56 -2.28
C LEU A 178 -2.16 10.08 -2.20
N PRO A 179 -3.33 10.69 -2.46
CA PRO A 179 -3.56 12.09 -2.13
C PRO A 179 -3.20 12.38 -0.67
N ALA A 180 -2.52 13.52 -0.48
CA ALA A 180 -2.01 13.98 0.80
C ALA A 180 -1.07 12.97 1.50
N TYR A 181 -0.21 12.29 0.74
CA TYR A 181 0.74 11.31 1.25
C TYR A 181 1.51 11.76 2.49
N GLU A 182 2.16 12.92 2.46
CA GLU A 182 2.94 13.45 3.60
C GLU A 182 2.09 13.55 4.87
N ARG A 183 0.82 13.99 4.73
CA ARG A 183 -0.12 14.07 5.85
C ARG A 183 -0.48 12.68 6.40
N ARG A 184 -0.57 11.66 5.55
CA ARG A 184 -0.81 10.27 5.98
C ARG A 184 0.37 9.75 6.79
N VAL A 185 1.59 10.05 6.34
CA VAL A 185 2.82 9.74 7.08
C VAL A 185 2.81 10.45 8.44
N ASP A 186 2.46 11.74 8.49
CA ASP A 186 2.35 12.49 9.75
C ASP A 186 1.35 11.85 10.74
N VAL A 187 0.19 11.39 10.25
CA VAL A 187 -0.81 10.67 11.08
C VAL A 187 -0.20 9.40 11.65
N LEU A 188 0.43 8.57 10.80
CA LEU A 188 1.01 7.30 11.22
C LEU A 188 2.16 7.48 12.20
N ASP A 189 3.03 8.45 11.97
CA ASP A 189 4.15 8.77 12.86
C ASP A 189 3.67 9.27 14.22
N THR A 190 2.66 10.15 14.22
CA THR A 190 2.04 10.65 15.45
C THR A 190 1.38 9.51 16.23
N PHE A 191 0.69 8.61 15.53
CA PHE A 191 0.14 7.40 16.15
C PHE A 191 1.24 6.47 16.68
N GLY A 192 2.37 6.37 15.97
CA GLY A 192 3.57 5.65 16.40
C GLY A 192 4.11 6.15 17.74
N ASN A 193 4.10 7.47 17.96
CA ASN A 193 4.46 8.06 19.26
C ASN A 193 3.49 7.61 20.37
N ALA A 194 2.19 7.53 20.09
CA ALA A 194 1.21 7.02 21.04
C ALA A 194 1.48 5.54 21.39
N TRP A 195 1.81 4.71 20.40
CA TRP A 195 2.19 3.31 20.61
C TRP A 195 3.46 3.17 21.47
N ALA A 196 4.47 4.00 21.20
CA ALA A 196 5.69 4.04 22.01
C ALA A 196 5.39 4.44 23.47
N GLY A 197 4.58 5.49 23.67
CA GLY A 197 4.11 5.93 24.99
C GLY A 197 3.32 4.85 25.72
N ARG A 198 2.45 4.10 25.03
CA ARG A 198 1.74 2.93 25.58
C ARG A 198 2.70 1.88 26.12
N ASN A 199 3.74 1.55 25.36
CA ASN A 199 4.73 0.55 25.75
C ASN A 199 5.63 1.03 26.90
N GLU A 200 6.00 2.31 26.92
CA GLU A 200 6.73 2.91 28.03
C GLU A 200 5.90 2.95 29.31
N GLY A 201 4.65 3.38 29.22
CA GLY A 201 3.71 3.39 30.34
C GLY A 201 3.48 2.01 30.94
N ALA A 202 3.42 0.97 30.11
CA ALA A 202 3.31 -0.42 30.55
C ALA A 202 4.54 -0.88 31.34
N ARG A 203 5.75 -0.58 30.85
CA ARG A 203 7.01 -0.90 31.56
C ARG A 203 7.11 -0.21 32.92
N GLU A 204 6.72 1.06 33.00
CA GLU A 204 6.72 1.76 34.30
C GLU A 204 5.64 1.19 35.24
N TYR A 205 4.48 0.81 34.71
CA TYR A 205 3.42 0.15 35.49
C TYR A 205 3.89 -1.18 36.09
N GLU A 206 4.56 -2.02 35.29
CA GLU A 206 5.12 -3.30 35.73
C GLU A 206 6.12 -3.11 36.87
N ARG A 207 7.07 -2.18 36.71
CA ARG A 207 8.02 -1.82 37.79
C ARG A 207 7.32 -1.32 39.05
N ALA A 208 6.25 -0.56 38.90
CA ALA A 208 5.46 -0.07 40.03
C ALA A 208 4.75 -1.21 40.75
N VAL A 209 4.19 -2.17 40.02
CA VAL A 209 3.56 -3.39 40.55
C VAL A 209 4.57 -4.28 41.28
N GLU A 210 5.78 -4.44 40.74
CA GLU A 210 6.87 -5.16 41.43
C GLU A 210 7.17 -4.53 42.80
N ARG A 211 7.38 -3.22 42.85
CA ARG A 211 7.62 -2.49 44.12
C ARG A 211 6.44 -2.60 45.09
N TRP A 212 5.21 -2.51 44.56
CA TRP A 212 4.01 -2.71 45.36
C TRP A 212 3.98 -4.10 46.01
N ASN A 213 4.29 -5.15 45.25
CA ASN A 213 4.28 -6.53 45.72
C ASN A 213 5.39 -6.80 46.75
N ASP A 214 6.51 -6.09 46.67
CA ASP A 214 7.59 -6.10 47.67
C ASP A 214 7.28 -5.24 48.91
N GLU A 215 6.04 -4.76 49.06
CA GLU A 215 5.58 -3.86 50.13
C GLU A 215 6.33 -2.52 50.20
N ARG A 216 7.02 -2.14 49.10
CA ARG A 216 7.74 -0.85 48.95
C ARG A 216 6.82 0.23 48.41
N PHE A 217 5.70 0.48 49.12
CA PHE A 217 4.60 1.33 48.65
C PHE A 217 5.02 2.78 48.35
N ALA A 218 5.82 3.41 49.21
CA ALA A 218 6.32 4.76 48.98
C ALA A 218 7.17 4.85 47.69
N GLU A 219 7.87 3.78 47.33
CA GLU A 219 8.69 3.72 46.12
C GLU A 219 7.89 3.36 44.86
N SER A 220 6.70 2.75 45.01
CA SER A 220 5.81 2.46 43.88
C SER A 220 5.03 3.68 43.42
N VAL A 221 4.75 4.66 44.29
CA VAL A 221 4.05 5.92 43.95
C VAL A 221 4.66 6.61 42.72
N PRO A 222 5.93 7.04 42.72
CA PRO A 222 6.50 7.76 41.57
C PRO A 222 6.58 6.91 40.30
N ALA A 223 6.57 5.57 40.41
CA ALA A 223 6.55 4.69 39.25
C ALA A 223 5.14 4.59 38.63
N PHE A 224 4.08 4.52 39.45
CA PHE A 224 2.71 4.61 38.96
C PHE A 224 2.39 6.00 38.37
N GLU A 225 2.90 7.08 38.98
CA GLU A 225 2.79 8.43 38.42
C GLU A 225 3.51 8.56 37.07
N ALA A 226 4.73 8.03 36.96
CA ALA A 226 5.45 8.00 35.69
C ALA A 226 4.70 7.19 34.63
N SER A 227 4.11 6.05 35.00
CA SER A 227 3.25 5.26 34.10
C SER A 227 2.05 6.08 33.62
N ALA A 228 1.34 6.76 34.53
CA ALA A 228 0.19 7.59 34.19
C ALA A 228 0.59 8.73 33.23
N GLU A 229 1.74 9.35 33.44
CA GLU A 229 2.25 10.41 32.57
C GLU A 229 2.51 9.92 31.15
N ARG A 230 3.17 8.76 30.98
CA ARG A 230 3.37 8.16 29.65
C ARG A 230 2.07 7.85 28.93
N TYR A 231 1.05 7.43 29.66
CA TYR A 231 -0.27 7.22 29.07
C TYR A 231 -0.97 8.54 28.69
N ARG A 232 -0.75 9.65 29.42
CA ARG A 232 -1.25 10.98 29.03
C ARG A 232 -0.58 11.47 27.75
N GLU A 233 0.75 11.36 27.65
CA GLU A 233 1.51 11.65 26.42
C GLU A 233 0.97 10.84 25.23
N ALA A 234 0.64 9.56 25.46
CA ALA A 234 0.00 8.72 24.44
C ALA A 234 -1.40 9.21 24.07
N THR A 235 -2.25 9.60 25.04
CA THR A 235 -3.57 10.19 24.78
C THR A 235 -3.47 11.45 23.92
N GLU A 236 -2.54 12.36 24.23
CA GLU A 236 -2.31 13.59 23.45
C GLU A 236 -1.85 13.27 22.01
N SER A 237 -0.98 12.28 21.85
CA SER A 237 -0.54 11.81 20.55
C SER A 237 -1.69 11.22 19.73
N VAL A 238 -2.57 10.39 20.34
CA VAL A 238 -3.77 9.88 19.65
C VAL A 238 -4.71 11.00 19.23
N ALA A 239 -4.95 11.99 20.11
CA ALA A 239 -5.80 13.13 19.80
C ALA A 239 -5.24 13.93 18.61
N THR A 240 -3.93 14.19 18.61
CA THR A 240 -3.22 14.86 17.51
C THR A 240 -3.33 14.08 16.20
N ALA A 241 -3.15 12.75 16.24
CA ALA A 241 -3.34 11.90 15.07
C ALA A 241 -4.79 11.98 14.53
N GLY A 242 -5.78 12.06 15.42
CA GLY A 242 -7.19 12.28 15.07
C GLY A 242 -7.45 13.61 14.37
N GLU A 243 -6.86 14.70 14.88
CA GLU A 243 -6.95 16.03 14.26
C GLU A 243 -6.31 16.05 12.87
N LEU A 244 -5.14 15.43 12.72
CA LEU A 244 -4.47 15.30 11.43
C LEU A 244 -5.31 14.47 10.45
N ALA A 245 -5.92 13.37 10.91
CA ALA A 245 -6.76 12.50 10.10
C ALA A 245 -8.07 13.17 9.65
N ALA A 246 -8.58 14.15 10.41
CA ALA A 246 -9.75 14.94 10.03
C ALA A 246 -9.52 15.74 8.74
N ALA A 247 -8.27 16.02 8.36
CA ALA A 247 -7.97 16.67 7.08
C ALA A 247 -8.40 15.83 5.86
N PHE A 248 -8.61 14.51 6.03
CA PHE A 248 -9.06 13.63 4.95
C PHE A 248 -10.59 13.68 4.74
N GLU A 249 -11.34 14.35 5.62
CA GLU A 249 -12.77 14.59 5.44
C GLU A 249 -13.01 15.37 4.14
N GLY A 250 -13.87 14.85 3.26
CA GLY A 250 -14.22 15.51 2.00
C GLY A 250 -13.20 15.42 0.88
N MET A 251 -12.01 14.85 1.10
CA MET A 251 -11.11 14.47 0.00
C MET A 251 -11.68 13.28 -0.76
N ASP A 252 -11.31 13.13 -2.04
CA ASP A 252 -11.55 11.87 -2.75
C ASP A 252 -10.86 10.73 -2.02
N ARG A 253 -11.56 9.60 -1.92
CA ARG A 253 -11.08 8.43 -1.16
C ARG A 253 -10.46 7.45 -2.14
N PRO A 254 -9.12 7.28 -2.13
CA PRO A 254 -8.49 6.18 -2.85
C PRO A 254 -9.09 4.86 -2.38
N GLU A 255 -9.18 3.91 -3.30
CA GLU A 255 -9.82 2.63 -3.07
C GLU A 255 -9.13 1.80 -1.99
N THR A 256 -7.85 2.10 -1.72
CA THR A 256 -6.97 1.46 -0.74
C THR A 256 -7.07 2.05 0.67
N VAL A 257 -7.93 3.06 0.90
CA VAL A 257 -8.01 3.81 2.15
C VAL A 257 -9.29 3.48 2.92
N ASP A 258 -9.15 2.92 4.12
CA ASP A 258 -10.24 2.66 5.06
C ASP A 258 -10.38 3.79 6.10
N ARG A 259 -11.19 4.80 5.77
CA ARG A 259 -11.47 5.93 6.67
C ARG A 259 -12.23 5.52 7.92
N GLU A 260 -13.10 4.52 7.83
CA GLU A 260 -13.92 4.09 8.96
C GLU A 260 -13.05 3.33 9.96
N GLY A 261 -12.27 2.37 9.47
CA GLY A 261 -11.27 1.65 10.26
C GLY A 261 -10.23 2.57 10.89
N LEU A 262 -9.79 3.63 10.19
CA LEU A 262 -8.89 4.65 10.75
C LEU A 262 -9.53 5.38 11.94
N ARG A 263 -10.77 5.88 11.78
CA ARG A 263 -11.49 6.59 12.85
C ARG A 263 -11.74 5.68 14.05
N GLU A 264 -12.14 4.44 13.80
CA GLU A 264 -12.34 3.45 14.85
C GLU A 264 -11.03 3.15 15.58
N SER A 265 -9.92 2.97 14.85
CA SER A 265 -8.60 2.71 15.44
C SER A 265 -8.14 3.85 16.35
N ILE A 266 -8.25 5.11 15.88
CA ILE A 266 -7.90 6.29 16.67
C ILE A 266 -8.79 6.41 17.92
N ARG A 267 -10.10 6.19 17.78
CA ARG A 267 -11.04 6.23 18.90
C ARG A 267 -10.70 5.16 19.95
N ASN A 268 -10.52 3.91 19.53
CA ASN A 268 -10.22 2.79 20.42
C ASN A 268 -8.89 3.00 21.15
N ALA A 269 -7.85 3.50 20.46
CA ALA A 269 -6.57 3.87 21.07
C ALA A 269 -6.73 4.95 22.15
N GLY A 270 -7.56 5.96 21.89
CA GLY A 270 -7.82 7.06 22.82
C GLY A 270 -8.57 6.60 24.06
N GLU A 271 -9.62 5.79 23.88
CA GLU A 271 -10.38 5.17 24.98
C GLU A 271 -9.48 4.27 25.85
N TRP A 272 -8.62 3.46 25.21
CA TRP A 272 -7.65 2.63 25.91
C TRP A 272 -6.66 3.45 26.72
N ALA A 273 -6.03 4.47 26.11
CA ALA A 273 -5.03 5.30 26.79
C ALA A 273 -5.63 6.04 28.00
N ALA A 274 -6.84 6.58 27.88
CA ALA A 274 -7.53 7.24 28.99
C ALA A 274 -7.78 6.28 30.18
N LEU A 275 -8.23 5.05 29.91
CA LEU A 275 -8.40 4.03 30.96
C LEU A 275 -7.07 3.66 31.63
N ALA A 276 -5.97 3.65 30.87
CA ALA A 276 -4.64 3.37 31.39
C ALA A 276 -4.13 4.49 32.32
N VAL A 277 -4.40 5.76 31.98
CA VAL A 277 -4.15 6.90 32.87
C VAL A 277 -4.92 6.77 34.17
N GLU A 278 -6.22 6.48 34.11
CA GLU A 278 -7.07 6.31 35.30
C GLU A 278 -6.57 5.19 36.19
N ARG A 279 -6.29 4.00 35.62
CA ARG A 279 -5.77 2.84 36.36
C ARG A 279 -4.44 3.17 37.06
N SER A 280 -3.48 3.75 36.35
CA SER A 280 -2.17 4.06 36.92
C SER A 280 -2.27 5.13 38.01
N SER A 281 -3.13 6.13 37.83
CA SER A 281 -3.37 7.17 38.85
C SER A 281 -3.99 6.59 40.12
N LEU A 282 -5.02 5.74 39.98
CA LEU A 282 -5.63 5.04 41.12
C LEU A 282 -4.63 4.15 41.87
N MET A 283 -3.72 3.48 41.15
CA MET A 283 -2.67 2.69 41.79
C MET A 283 -1.61 3.55 42.51
N ALA A 284 -1.32 4.75 42.00
CA ALA A 284 -0.49 5.73 42.71
C ALA A 284 -1.15 6.18 44.02
N ASP A 285 -2.43 6.53 43.98
CA ASP A 285 -3.21 6.92 45.17
C ASP A 285 -3.29 5.78 46.18
N ALA A 286 -3.54 4.55 45.70
CA ALA A 286 -3.52 3.35 46.53
C ALA A 286 -2.16 3.17 47.23
N ALA A 287 -1.06 3.45 46.52
CA ALA A 287 0.30 3.26 47.02
C ALA A 287 0.64 4.31 48.08
N SER A 288 0.23 5.56 47.84
CA SER A 288 0.39 6.64 48.81
C SER A 288 -0.39 6.34 50.08
N ALA A 289 -1.69 6.01 49.97
CA ALA A 289 -2.52 5.67 51.13
C ALA A 289 -1.93 4.50 51.92
N ARG A 290 -1.41 3.48 51.23
CA ARG A 290 -0.79 2.32 51.87
C ARG A 290 0.51 2.69 52.59
N ALA A 291 1.33 3.56 52.01
CA ALA A 291 2.55 4.07 52.63
C ALA A 291 2.27 4.87 53.91
N ASP A 292 1.16 5.60 53.94
CA ASP A 292 0.69 6.35 55.12
C ASP A 292 -0.03 5.48 56.17
N GLY A 293 -0.17 4.17 55.91
CA GLY A 293 -0.85 3.22 56.81
C GLY A 293 -2.38 3.18 56.66
N ASP A 294 -2.96 3.93 55.72
CA ASP A 294 -4.39 3.90 55.42
C ASP A 294 -4.75 2.71 54.51
N VAL A 295 -4.96 1.57 55.15
CA VAL A 295 -5.32 0.31 54.48
C VAL A 295 -6.69 0.36 53.81
N GLY A 296 -7.63 1.16 54.34
CA GLY A 296 -9.00 1.23 53.84
C GLY A 296 -9.02 1.90 52.48
N THR A 297 -8.51 3.12 52.43
CA THR A 297 -8.39 3.93 51.20
C THR A 297 -7.54 3.22 50.14
N ALA A 298 -6.42 2.60 50.53
CA ALA A 298 -5.59 1.84 49.61
C ALA A 298 -6.34 0.67 48.93
N ARG A 299 -7.23 -0.01 49.66
CA ARG A 299 -8.03 -1.12 49.10
C ARG A 299 -9.11 -0.63 48.16
N GLU A 300 -9.74 0.50 48.46
CA GLU A 300 -10.76 1.13 47.62
C GLU A 300 -10.18 1.53 46.26
N HIS A 301 -9.11 2.34 46.25
CA HIS A 301 -8.46 2.75 45.01
C HIS A 301 -7.93 1.55 44.19
N ARG A 302 -7.38 0.53 44.84
CA ARG A 302 -6.94 -0.68 44.15
C ARG A 302 -8.11 -1.44 43.52
N ALA A 303 -9.26 -1.50 44.17
CA ALA A 303 -10.44 -2.16 43.62
C ALA A 303 -10.97 -1.43 42.37
N GLU A 304 -11.00 -0.10 42.41
CA GLU A 304 -11.35 0.72 41.23
C GLU A 304 -10.33 0.55 40.10
N ALA A 305 -9.04 0.53 40.41
CA ALA A 305 -7.99 0.27 39.42
C ALA A 305 -8.16 -1.11 38.75
N GLN A 306 -8.58 -2.13 39.52
CA GLN A 306 -8.87 -3.46 38.98
C GLN A 306 -10.08 -3.49 38.04
N GLU A 307 -11.09 -2.67 38.29
CA GLU A 307 -12.22 -2.50 37.36
C GLU A 307 -11.73 -1.89 36.03
N ARG A 308 -10.86 -0.87 36.09
CA ARG A 308 -10.26 -0.26 34.90
C ARG A 308 -9.34 -1.22 34.15
N ASP A 309 -8.60 -2.06 34.87
CA ASP A 309 -7.79 -3.12 34.28
C ASP A 309 -8.64 -4.16 33.52
N GLY A 310 -9.82 -4.51 34.02
CA GLY A 310 -10.77 -5.35 33.30
C GLY A 310 -11.19 -4.72 31.97
N ARG A 311 -11.59 -3.45 32.00
CA ARG A 311 -11.97 -2.70 30.80
C ARG A 311 -10.82 -2.53 29.80
N LEU A 312 -9.58 -2.37 30.28
CA LEU A 312 -8.38 -2.30 29.44
C LEU A 312 -8.08 -3.61 28.72
N ARG A 313 -8.39 -4.75 29.34
CA ARG A 313 -8.23 -6.07 28.70
C ARG A 313 -9.26 -6.31 27.61
N ASP A 314 -10.46 -5.75 27.78
CA ASP A 314 -11.53 -5.83 26.77
C ASP A 314 -11.32 -4.80 25.64
N ALA A 315 -10.60 -3.71 25.90
CA ALA A 315 -10.26 -2.69 24.93
C ALA A 315 -8.96 -3.05 24.18
N GLY A 316 -8.98 -2.95 22.84
CA GLY A 316 -7.77 -3.09 22.03
C GLY A 316 -7.07 -1.76 21.81
N PHE A 317 -5.73 -1.74 21.91
CA PHE A 317 -4.92 -0.68 21.33
C PHE A 317 -4.43 -1.16 19.96
N PRO A 318 -4.89 -0.58 18.84
CA PRO A 318 -4.54 -1.08 17.52
C PRO A 318 -3.05 -0.93 17.25
N ALA A 319 -2.44 -1.95 16.65
CA ALA A 319 -1.05 -1.90 16.22
C ALA A 319 -0.85 -0.86 15.11
N PRO A 320 0.34 -0.23 14.99
CA PRO A 320 0.62 0.75 13.94
C PRO A 320 0.35 0.25 12.52
N ILE A 321 0.56 -1.04 12.24
CA ILE A 321 0.26 -1.63 10.92
C ILE A 321 -1.23 -1.50 10.56
N VAL A 322 -2.14 -1.64 11.52
CA VAL A 322 -3.59 -1.50 11.27
C VAL A 322 -3.92 -0.08 10.84
N VAL A 323 -3.26 0.92 11.46
CA VAL A 323 -3.41 2.33 11.10
C VAL A 323 -2.76 2.63 9.75
N ALA A 324 -1.60 2.03 9.46
CA ALA A 324 -0.92 2.18 8.18
C ALA A 324 -1.74 1.59 7.01
N ASP A 325 -2.34 0.42 7.21
CA ASP A 325 -3.25 -0.22 6.25
C ASP A 325 -4.49 0.65 6.03
N ALA A 326 -5.11 1.17 7.09
CA ALA A 326 -6.26 2.07 6.99
C ALA A 326 -5.93 3.38 6.25
N LEU A 327 -4.69 3.85 6.34
CA LEU A 327 -4.18 5.01 5.60
C LEU A 327 -3.79 4.68 4.14
N GLY A 328 -3.86 3.42 3.71
CA GLY A 328 -3.41 2.96 2.40
C GLY A 328 -1.88 2.91 2.24
N LEU A 329 -1.13 3.14 3.32
CA LEU A 329 0.34 3.15 3.32
C LEU A 329 0.94 1.74 3.36
N GLY A 330 0.20 0.79 3.94
CA GLY A 330 0.67 -0.58 4.16
C GLY A 330 1.96 -0.63 4.98
N ARG A 331 2.72 -1.73 4.85
CA ARG A 331 4.02 -1.89 5.52
C ARG A 331 5.06 -0.84 5.11
N LYS A 332 4.96 -0.27 3.90
CA LYS A 332 5.91 0.76 3.41
C LYS A 332 5.85 2.04 4.24
N GLY A 333 4.71 2.32 4.89
CA GLY A 333 4.57 3.46 5.80
C GLY A 333 5.22 3.28 7.18
N LEU A 334 5.57 2.05 7.58
CA LEU A 334 6.09 1.80 8.92
C LEU A 334 7.58 2.14 9.03
N ARG A 335 7.92 3.00 10.00
CA ARG A 335 9.30 3.24 10.40
C ARG A 335 9.88 2.04 11.16
N PRO A 336 11.20 1.77 11.05
CA PRO A 336 11.87 0.76 11.84
C PRO A 336 11.59 0.93 13.35
N GLY A 337 11.13 -0.13 14.00
CA GLY A 337 10.78 -0.13 15.43
C GLY A 337 9.30 0.11 15.73
N MET A 338 8.45 0.38 14.72
CA MET A 338 6.99 0.35 14.86
C MET A 338 6.38 -1.05 14.64
N ASP A 339 7.16 -1.98 14.10
CA ASP A 339 6.87 -3.42 14.04
C ASP A 339 7.03 -4.05 15.44
N GLY A 340 6.22 -3.60 16.41
CA GLY A 340 6.09 -4.30 17.67
C GLY A 340 5.71 -5.76 17.41
N PRO A 341 6.07 -6.71 18.31
CA PRO A 341 5.60 -8.09 18.17
C PRO A 341 4.09 -8.05 18.05
N THR A 342 3.56 -8.63 16.97
CA THR A 342 2.13 -8.91 16.86
C THR A 342 1.79 -9.77 18.07
N GLU A 343 0.95 -9.29 18.98
CA GLU A 343 0.46 -10.09 20.11
C GLU A 343 -0.20 -11.35 19.51
N GLY A 344 0.49 -12.50 19.58
CA GLY A 344 0.10 -13.72 18.85
C GLY A 344 1.22 -14.71 18.48
N GLU A 345 2.49 -14.46 18.83
CA GLU A 345 3.57 -15.47 18.84
C GLU A 345 4.13 -15.69 20.25
#